data_AF-A0A7V8BW05-F1
#
_entry.id   AF-A0A7V8BW05-F1
#
_cell.length_a   1.000
_cell.length_b   1.000
_cell.length_c   1.000
_cell.angle_alpha   90.00
_cell.angle_beta   90.00
_cell.angle_gamma   90.00
#
_symmetry.space_group_name_H-M   'P 1'
#
loop_
_entity.id
_entity.type
_entity.pdbx_description
1 polymer ?
#
loop_
_entity_poly.entity_id
_entity_poly.type
_entity_poly.pdbx_seq_one_letter_code
_entity_poly.pdbx_strand_id
1 'polypeptide(L)'
;MALSYLQARRGYMTWYELFMSPLVKEDSGTLIEMVERRAEGFNFASEELTAATKSYLQAERHEERIAAVDSLLHQIEGDLEVANILWTILVALENEPEAEFDTLLPPLIKSPRLDSTYNRTRSQLPARLEQTARYYQGAVYQLSLPRPGNLEAAIDDLVYEIEDTISVINECTERVSLRLIKYLMFHGKANWRAVQEGVELLRGTQKAGDIGWGFEDKVRPEFGLLAGALRTLLVNIVEKVLVIVEKNDLIRYVIADWLSDIKDAHTEDAAQVVRNHINQLYQTETFRTKELPIWLRDATNVEQVQECADHIMKLGDNYERLTLQIKRLGILINANSFFRHPLLQSAGFAVQVGLIGTLVFAGYDHLDEGSRALNITQGIREYLIGHLPVSSATLQLAEHIKMNAIRV
;
A
#
# COMPACT_ATOMS: atom_id res chain seq x y z
N MET A 1 13.99 22.66 8.28
CA MET A 1 14.66 22.26 7.02
C MET A 1 14.32 20.79 6.85
N ALA A 2 13.58 20.40 5.80
CA ALA A 2 13.18 19.01 5.63
C ALA A 2 14.41 18.13 5.33
N LEU A 3 14.51 16.95 5.96
CA LEU A 3 15.58 16.00 5.68
C LEU A 3 15.43 15.45 4.25
N SER A 4 16.55 15.15 3.61
CA SER A 4 16.51 14.34 2.37
C SER A 4 16.04 12.92 2.69
N TYR A 5 15.44 12.24 1.71
CA TYR A 5 15.00 10.85 1.85
C TYR A 5 16.13 9.93 2.38
N LEU A 6 17.36 10.12 1.91
CA LEU A 6 18.50 9.31 2.35
C LEU A 6 18.85 9.54 3.83
N GLN A 7 18.74 10.78 4.30
CA GLN A 7 18.98 11.10 5.71
C GLN A 7 17.87 10.53 6.58
N ALA A 8 16.60 10.75 6.19
CA ALA A 8 15.45 10.22 6.91
C ALA A 8 15.46 8.69 6.95
N ARG A 9 15.82 8.02 5.84
CA ARG A 9 15.97 6.55 5.78
C ARG A 9 17.06 6.07 6.72
N ARG A 10 18.22 6.73 6.76
CA ARG A 10 19.29 6.38 7.71
C ARG A 10 18.82 6.56 9.15
N GLY A 11 18.10 7.64 9.45
CA GLY A 11 17.48 7.88 10.76
C GLY A 11 16.55 6.74 11.15
N TYR A 12 15.60 6.39 10.27
CA TYR A 12 14.65 5.30 10.48
C TYR A 12 15.35 3.97 10.76
N MET A 13 16.32 3.57 9.91
CA MET A 13 17.04 2.31 10.10
C MET A 13 17.88 2.31 11.38
N THR A 14 18.47 3.45 11.75
CA THR A 14 19.25 3.58 12.99
C THR A 14 18.34 3.39 14.21
N TRP A 15 17.18 4.04 14.22
CA TRP A 15 16.22 3.89 15.31
C TRP A 15 15.59 2.50 15.37
N TYR A 16 15.36 1.85 14.22
CA TYR A 16 14.94 0.45 14.17
C TYR A 16 16.00 -0.46 14.81
N GLU A 17 17.27 -0.32 14.42
CA GLU A 17 18.39 -1.07 15.01
C GLU A 17 18.52 -0.82 16.52
N LEU A 18 18.40 0.43 16.94
CA LEU A 18 18.44 0.80 18.36
C LEU A 18 17.26 0.19 19.13
N PHE A 19 16.06 0.15 18.54
CA PHE A 19 14.90 -0.49 19.16
C PHE A 19 15.18 -1.97 19.44
N MET A 20 15.70 -2.70 18.46
CA MET A 20 16.02 -4.13 18.55
C MET A 20 17.28 -4.46 19.38
N SER A 21 18.12 -3.45 19.64
CA SER A 21 19.40 -3.66 20.31
C SER A 21 19.21 -4.21 21.73
N PRO A 22 20.16 -4.99 22.26
CA PRO A 22 20.10 -5.46 23.64
C PRO A 22 19.79 -4.31 24.61
N LEU A 23 18.88 -4.55 25.53
CA LEU A 23 18.66 -3.67 26.66
C LEU A 23 19.72 -3.97 27.71
N VAL A 24 20.53 -2.98 28.02
CA VAL A 24 21.51 -3.03 29.10
C VAL A 24 21.09 -1.96 30.09
N LYS A 25 20.79 -2.36 31.33
CA LYS A 25 20.36 -1.43 32.38
C LYS A 25 21.48 -0.41 32.60
N GLU A 26 21.23 0.84 32.24
CA GLU A 26 22.13 1.96 32.51
C GLU A 26 21.93 2.45 33.95
N ASP A 27 22.94 3.10 34.53
CA ASP A 27 22.91 3.58 35.93
C ASP A 27 21.76 4.58 36.23
N SER A 28 21.03 5.05 35.22
CA SER A 28 20.05 6.14 35.34
C SER A 28 18.65 5.84 34.79
N GLY A 29 18.19 4.58 34.70
CA GLY A 29 16.80 4.31 34.33
C GLY A 29 16.34 2.86 34.39
N THR A 30 15.02 2.66 34.31
CA THR A 30 14.41 1.32 34.18
C THR A 30 14.51 0.82 32.73
N LEU A 31 14.42 -0.49 32.52
CA LEU A 31 14.41 -1.03 31.16
C LEU A 31 13.17 -0.56 30.37
N ILE A 32 12.07 -0.27 31.05
CA ILE A 32 10.84 0.27 30.46
C ILE A 32 11.09 1.68 29.93
N GLU A 33 11.69 2.56 30.73
CA GLU A 33 12.07 3.92 30.30
C GLU A 33 13.03 3.92 29.10
N MET A 34 13.87 2.88 28.96
CA MET A 34 14.70 2.71 27.77
C MET A 34 13.88 2.35 26.53
N VAL A 35 12.90 1.46 26.68
CA VAL A 35 11.99 1.07 25.58
C VAL A 35 11.12 2.25 25.16
N GLU A 36 10.60 3.02 26.10
CA GLU A 36 9.81 4.22 25.83
C GLU A 36 10.61 5.22 25.00
N ARG A 37 11.82 5.58 25.43
CA ARG A 37 12.71 6.48 24.67
C ARG A 37 13.03 5.96 23.28
N ARG A 38 13.25 4.65 23.13
CA ARG A 38 13.49 4.02 21.83
C ARG A 38 12.24 4.06 20.94
N ALA A 39 11.05 3.84 21.50
CA ALA A 39 9.79 3.91 20.78
C ALA A 39 9.46 5.33 20.31
N GLU A 40 9.71 6.35 21.14
CA GLU A 40 9.57 7.75 20.76
C GLU A 40 10.53 8.16 19.64
N GLY A 41 11.82 7.80 19.76
CA GLY A 41 12.81 8.06 18.72
C GLY A 41 12.46 7.35 17.40
N PHE A 42 11.96 6.11 17.48
CA PHE A 42 11.46 5.38 16.32
C PHE A 42 10.24 6.07 15.67
N ASN A 43 9.26 6.50 16.47
CA ASN A 43 8.09 7.24 15.98
C ASN A 43 8.49 8.49 15.21
N PHE A 44 9.40 9.29 15.79
CA PHE A 44 9.91 10.50 15.15
C PHE A 44 10.59 10.18 13.80
N ALA A 45 11.48 9.19 13.78
CA ALA A 45 12.20 8.82 12.56
C ALA A 45 11.26 8.23 11.47
N SER A 46 10.21 7.54 11.89
CA SER A 46 9.17 7.00 11.00
C SER A 46 8.33 8.12 10.35
N GLU A 47 7.98 9.15 11.11
CA GLU A 47 7.30 10.34 10.59
C GLU A 47 8.19 11.10 9.60
N GLU A 48 9.47 11.34 9.95
CA GLU A 48 10.43 12.02 9.07
C GLU A 48 10.60 11.29 7.73
N LEU A 49 10.70 9.95 7.75
CA LEU A 49 10.81 9.16 6.54
C LEU A 49 9.53 9.22 5.69
N THR A 50 8.36 9.23 6.33
CA THR A 50 7.07 9.41 5.65
C THR A 50 7.04 10.76 4.93
N ALA A 51 7.38 11.84 5.64
CA ALA A 51 7.41 13.20 5.09
C ALA A 51 8.40 13.32 3.91
N ALA A 52 9.58 12.70 4.02
CA ALA A 52 10.59 12.69 2.96
C ALA A 52 10.20 11.82 1.75
N THR A 53 9.33 10.81 1.94
CA THR A 53 8.85 9.94 0.86
C THR A 53 7.71 10.58 0.08
N LYS A 54 6.86 11.39 0.74
CA LYS A 54 5.63 11.96 0.19
C LYS A 54 5.81 12.69 -1.14
N SER A 55 6.88 13.47 -1.30
CA SER A 55 7.10 14.24 -2.55
C SER A 55 7.26 13.36 -3.79
N TYR A 56 7.75 12.12 -3.62
CA TYR A 56 7.95 11.18 -4.73
C TYR A 56 6.65 10.55 -5.22
N LEU A 57 5.57 10.57 -4.43
CA LEU A 57 4.24 10.16 -4.90
C LEU A 57 3.70 11.10 -5.98
N GLN A 58 4.17 12.35 -5.98
CA GLN A 58 3.78 13.37 -6.96
C GLN A 58 4.82 13.57 -8.06
N ALA A 59 5.79 12.65 -8.19
CA ALA A 59 6.81 12.70 -9.22
C ALA A 59 6.19 12.52 -10.62
N GLU A 60 6.79 13.15 -11.63
CA GLU A 60 6.36 13.01 -13.04
C GLU A 60 6.56 11.57 -13.54
N ARG A 61 7.64 10.92 -13.10
CA ARG A 61 7.99 9.56 -13.50
C ARG A 61 7.19 8.51 -12.73
N HIS A 62 6.51 7.63 -13.47
CA HIS A 62 5.71 6.53 -12.92
C HIS A 62 6.52 5.62 -11.98
N GLU A 63 7.76 5.31 -12.35
CA GLU A 63 8.65 4.43 -11.58
C GLU A 63 9.01 5.00 -10.20
N GLU A 64 9.12 6.34 -10.09
CA GLU A 64 9.39 7.03 -8.83
C GLU A 64 8.16 6.97 -7.91
N ARG A 65 6.96 7.09 -8.49
CA ARG A 65 5.69 6.91 -7.76
C ARG A 65 5.52 5.47 -7.25
N ILE A 66 5.81 4.47 -8.09
CA ILE A 66 5.79 3.06 -7.67
C ILE A 66 6.74 2.83 -6.49
N ALA A 67 7.99 3.28 -6.62
CA ALA A 67 8.99 3.08 -5.59
C ALA A 67 8.63 3.80 -4.28
N ALA A 68 7.97 4.96 -4.35
CA ALA A 68 7.48 5.68 -3.17
C ALA A 68 6.36 4.91 -2.45
N VAL A 69 5.39 4.36 -3.18
CA VAL A 69 4.34 3.51 -2.60
C VAL A 69 4.94 2.25 -1.98
N ASP A 70 5.83 1.57 -2.69
CA ASP A 70 6.51 0.38 -2.18
C ASP A 70 7.30 0.70 -0.89
N SER A 71 8.02 1.82 -0.86
CA SER A 71 8.73 2.31 0.33
C SER A 71 7.79 2.55 1.51
N LEU A 72 6.62 3.15 1.29
CA LEU A 72 5.65 3.39 2.36
C LEU A 72 5.01 2.09 2.87
N LEU A 73 4.71 1.13 1.99
CA LEU A 73 4.19 -0.18 2.39
C LEU A 73 5.20 -0.98 3.23
N HIS A 74 6.50 -0.90 2.92
CA HIS A 74 7.55 -1.52 3.73
C HIS A 74 7.76 -0.81 5.08
N GLN A 75 7.55 0.51 5.15
CA GLN A 75 7.53 1.23 6.42
C GLN A 75 6.34 0.82 7.28
N ILE A 76 5.13 0.72 6.70
CA ILE A 76 3.93 0.25 7.41
C ILE A 76 4.16 -1.12 8.03
N GLU A 77 4.79 -2.04 7.30
CA GLU A 77 5.14 -3.36 7.85
C GLU A 77 6.10 -3.27 9.04
N GLY A 78 7.17 -2.49 8.89
CA GLY A 78 8.16 -2.26 9.94
C GLY A 78 7.54 -1.68 11.21
N ASP A 79 6.71 -0.66 11.03
CA ASP A 79 5.99 0.04 12.10
C ASP A 79 4.97 -0.89 12.78
N LEU A 80 4.25 -1.72 12.02
CA LEU A 80 3.30 -2.69 12.59
C LEU A 80 3.98 -3.74 13.46
N GLU A 81 5.20 -4.16 13.12
CA GLU A 81 5.95 -5.09 13.96
C GLU A 81 6.46 -4.42 15.23
N VAL A 82 6.97 -3.18 15.16
CA VAL A 82 7.32 -2.43 16.38
C VAL A 82 6.09 -2.23 17.26
N ALA A 83 4.93 -1.86 16.68
CA ALA A 83 3.67 -1.74 17.40
C ALA A 83 3.26 -3.06 18.07
N ASN A 84 3.44 -4.19 17.38
CA ASN A 84 3.15 -5.51 17.93
C ASN A 84 4.06 -5.84 19.14
N ILE A 85 5.33 -5.44 19.09
CA ILE A 85 6.23 -5.59 20.24
C ILE A 85 5.79 -4.70 21.41
N LEU A 86 5.50 -3.42 21.17
CA LEU A 86 5.02 -2.51 22.22
C LEU A 86 3.74 -3.03 22.88
N TRP A 87 2.80 -3.56 22.08
CA TRP A 87 1.61 -4.21 22.60
C TRP A 87 1.93 -5.44 23.44
N THR A 88 2.84 -6.30 22.96
CA THR A 88 3.22 -7.52 23.70
C THR A 88 3.86 -7.18 25.04
N ILE A 89 4.68 -6.12 25.08
CA ILE A 89 5.28 -5.56 26.29
C ILE A 89 4.18 -5.05 27.24
N LEU A 90 3.22 -4.25 26.75
CA LEU A 90 2.09 -3.76 27.57
C LEU A 90 1.25 -4.89 28.16
N VAL A 91 0.93 -5.92 27.36
CA VAL A 91 0.15 -7.09 27.84
C VAL A 91 0.95 -7.90 28.86
N ALA A 92 2.24 -8.13 28.62
CA ALA A 92 3.09 -8.83 29.59
C ALA A 92 3.19 -8.05 30.91
N LEU A 93 3.33 -6.72 30.83
CA LEU A 93 3.33 -5.85 32.01
C LEU A 93 2.02 -5.97 32.79
N GLU A 94 0.86 -6.04 32.15
CA GLU A 94 -0.42 -6.19 32.88
C GLU A 94 -0.53 -7.51 33.66
N ASN A 95 0.17 -8.56 33.23
CA ASN A 95 0.01 -9.90 33.77
C ASN A 95 1.16 -10.34 34.69
N GLU A 96 2.30 -9.65 34.68
CA GLU A 96 3.53 -10.06 35.38
C GLU A 96 3.98 -9.02 36.42
N PRO A 97 4.55 -9.45 37.57
CA PRO A 97 5.20 -8.55 38.52
C PRO A 97 6.50 -7.97 37.94
N GLU A 98 6.85 -6.72 38.28
CA GLU A 98 7.99 -5.97 37.72
C GLU A 98 9.33 -6.72 37.77
N ALA A 99 9.57 -7.47 38.85
CA ALA A 99 10.80 -8.24 39.03
C ALA A 99 10.98 -9.37 37.99
N GLU A 100 9.88 -9.93 37.49
CA GLU A 100 9.89 -10.96 36.44
C GLU A 100 9.95 -10.31 35.06
N PHE A 101 9.38 -9.12 34.92
CA PHE A 101 9.35 -8.39 33.65
C PHE A 101 10.73 -7.98 33.12
N ASP A 102 11.63 -7.51 33.99
CA ASP A 102 13.01 -7.16 33.62
C ASP A 102 13.74 -8.33 32.93
N THR A 103 13.35 -9.58 33.24
CA THR A 103 13.89 -10.79 32.59
C THR A 103 13.19 -11.17 31.29
N LEU A 104 11.90 -10.83 31.15
CA LEU A 104 11.08 -11.12 29.97
C LEU A 104 11.24 -10.09 28.84
N LEU A 105 11.62 -8.86 29.17
CA LEU A 105 11.70 -7.78 28.19
C LEU A 105 12.78 -7.97 27.11
N PRO A 106 14.02 -8.41 27.41
CA PRO A 106 15.03 -8.68 26.38
C PRO A 106 14.62 -9.74 25.32
N PRO A 107 14.03 -10.90 25.67
CA PRO A 107 13.58 -11.86 24.66
C PRO A 107 12.36 -11.38 23.86
N LEU A 108 11.49 -10.51 24.43
CA LEU A 108 10.38 -9.90 23.67
C LEU A 108 10.89 -9.01 22.53
N ILE A 109 11.97 -8.26 22.76
CA ILE A 109 12.56 -7.36 21.76
C ILE A 109 13.40 -8.12 20.72
N LYS A 110 14.05 -9.23 21.11
CA LYS A 110 14.80 -10.12 20.18
C LYS A 110 13.88 -11.13 19.49
N SER A 111 12.85 -10.63 18.83
CA SER A 111 11.91 -11.46 18.08
C SER A 111 12.49 -11.81 16.70
N PRO A 112 12.57 -13.09 16.30
CA PRO A 112 12.97 -13.50 14.96
C PRO A 112 12.11 -12.87 13.85
N ARG A 113 10.85 -12.57 14.18
CA ARG A 113 9.91 -11.90 13.28
C ARG A 113 10.30 -10.42 13.06
N LEU A 114 10.67 -9.73 14.13
CA LEU A 114 11.15 -8.35 14.08
C LEU A 114 12.47 -8.26 13.29
N ASP A 115 13.41 -9.16 13.54
CA ASP A 115 14.68 -9.25 12.78
C ASP A 115 14.43 -9.53 11.30
N SER A 116 13.51 -10.44 10.97
CA SER A 116 13.14 -10.76 9.59
C SER A 116 12.55 -9.53 8.88
N THR A 117 11.64 -8.81 9.54
CA THR A 117 11.04 -7.59 9.00
C THR A 117 12.06 -6.48 8.84
N TYR A 118 12.93 -6.25 9.83
CA TYR A 118 14.03 -5.30 9.70
C TYR A 118 14.92 -5.61 8.49
N ASN A 119 15.32 -6.87 8.29
CA ASN A 119 16.17 -7.23 7.16
C ASN A 119 15.45 -7.03 5.81
N ARG A 120 14.15 -7.34 5.73
CA ARG A 120 13.32 -7.03 4.56
C ARG A 120 13.27 -5.53 4.32
N THR A 121 12.84 -4.73 5.30
CA THR A 121 12.73 -3.28 5.22
C THR A 121 14.07 -2.62 4.87
N ARG A 122 15.19 -3.10 5.43
CA ARG A 122 16.54 -2.64 5.08
C ARG A 122 16.88 -2.85 3.61
N SER A 123 16.53 -4.03 3.07
CA SER A 123 16.81 -4.41 1.69
C SER A 123 15.85 -3.76 0.69
N GLN A 124 14.61 -3.51 1.10
CA GLN A 124 13.50 -3.08 0.24
C GLN A 124 13.23 -1.59 0.27
N LEU A 125 13.60 -0.87 1.35
CA LEU A 125 13.66 0.60 1.33
C LEU A 125 14.82 1.00 0.42
N PRO A 126 14.56 1.42 -0.83
CA PRO A 126 15.60 1.58 -1.82
C PRO A 126 16.60 2.60 -1.30
N ALA A 127 17.90 2.33 -1.41
CA ALA A 127 18.90 3.34 -1.09
C ALA A 127 18.82 4.55 -2.04
N ARG A 128 17.97 4.52 -3.08
CA ARG A 128 17.89 5.53 -4.13
C ARG A 128 16.50 5.55 -4.79
N LEU A 129 15.51 6.18 -4.17
CA LEU A 129 14.31 6.66 -4.91
C LEU A 129 14.73 7.51 -6.13
N GLU A 130 15.88 8.21 -6.04
CA GLU A 130 16.48 9.03 -7.10
C GLU A 130 17.14 8.25 -8.25
N GLN A 131 17.41 6.94 -8.13
CA GLN A 131 17.99 6.14 -9.23
C GLN A 131 17.08 5.03 -9.74
N THR A 132 15.89 4.86 -9.18
CA THR A 132 14.98 3.76 -9.50
C THR A 132 14.54 3.74 -10.97
N ALA A 133 14.62 4.88 -11.67
CA ALA A 133 14.46 4.95 -13.13
C ALA A 133 15.50 4.14 -13.94
N ARG A 134 16.60 3.69 -13.33
CA ARG A 134 17.64 2.86 -14.00
C ARG A 134 17.65 1.40 -13.57
N TYR A 135 17.11 1.06 -12.40
CA TYR A 135 17.18 -0.31 -11.86
C TYR A 135 15.96 -1.16 -12.22
N TYR A 136 14.79 -0.55 -12.45
CA TYR A 136 13.64 -1.22 -13.06
C TYR A 136 13.86 -1.57 -14.55
N GLN A 137 14.96 -1.09 -15.15
CA GLN A 137 15.42 -1.53 -16.47
C GLN A 137 16.21 -2.86 -16.43
N GLY A 138 16.59 -3.38 -15.25
CA GLY A 138 17.69 -4.35 -15.14
C GLY A 138 17.37 -5.80 -14.73
N ALA A 139 16.15 -6.16 -14.35
CA ALA A 139 15.82 -7.54 -13.98
C ALA A 139 15.11 -8.26 -15.12
N VAL A 140 15.84 -8.43 -16.22
CA VAL A 140 15.39 -9.17 -17.39
C VAL A 140 15.69 -10.65 -17.15
N TYR A 141 14.68 -11.44 -16.78
CA TYR A 141 14.62 -12.80 -17.29
C TYR A 141 14.30 -12.67 -18.77
N GLN A 142 15.33 -12.44 -19.59
CA GLN A 142 15.28 -12.74 -21.02
C GLN A 142 15.24 -14.27 -21.08
N LEU A 143 14.06 -14.84 -20.80
CA LEU A 143 13.69 -16.02 -21.53
C LEU A 143 13.81 -15.59 -22.98
N SER A 144 14.70 -16.26 -23.71
CA SER A 144 14.92 -16.07 -25.12
C SER A 144 13.68 -16.60 -25.85
N LEU A 145 12.52 -15.99 -25.59
CA LEU A 145 11.31 -16.26 -26.31
C LEU A 145 11.57 -15.82 -27.76
N PRO A 146 11.25 -16.66 -28.74
CA PRO A 146 11.43 -16.31 -30.14
C PRO A 146 10.62 -15.03 -30.42
N ARG A 147 11.32 -13.92 -30.65
CA ARG A 147 10.68 -12.64 -30.91
C ARG A 147 10.04 -12.63 -32.29
N PRO A 148 8.86 -12.00 -32.45
CA PRO A 148 8.21 -11.86 -33.75
C PRO A 148 9.13 -11.19 -34.79
N GLY A 149 9.27 -11.79 -35.97
CA GLY A 149 10.11 -11.23 -37.04
C GLY A 149 9.41 -10.20 -37.92
N ASN A 150 8.09 -10.02 -37.78
CA ASN A 150 7.27 -9.15 -38.60
C ASN A 150 6.26 -8.35 -37.74
N LEU A 151 5.68 -7.31 -38.33
CA LEU A 151 4.85 -6.33 -37.63
C LEU A 151 3.51 -6.92 -37.16
N GLU A 152 2.88 -7.75 -37.99
CA GLU A 152 1.59 -8.38 -37.65
C GLU A 152 1.74 -9.26 -36.39
N ALA A 153 2.74 -10.13 -36.38
CA ALA A 153 3.01 -10.98 -35.23
C ALA A 153 3.50 -10.20 -33.99
N ALA A 154 4.17 -9.05 -34.18
CA ALA A 154 4.56 -8.19 -33.06
C ALA A 154 3.36 -7.46 -32.45
N ILE A 155 2.39 -7.04 -33.27
CA ILE A 155 1.15 -6.44 -32.79
C ILE A 155 0.30 -7.48 -32.05
N ASP A 156 0.20 -8.71 -32.56
CA ASP A 156 -0.50 -9.80 -31.87
C ASP A 156 0.12 -10.10 -30.50
N ASP A 157 1.46 -10.14 -30.41
CA ASP A 157 2.22 -10.31 -29.16
C ASP A 157 1.93 -9.16 -28.17
N LEU A 158 1.96 -7.91 -28.64
CA LEU A 158 1.63 -6.74 -27.82
C LEU A 158 0.18 -6.77 -27.30
N VAL A 159 -0.78 -7.16 -28.14
CA VAL A 159 -2.19 -7.31 -27.73
C VAL A 159 -2.32 -8.38 -26.66
N TYR A 160 -1.67 -9.54 -26.86
CA TYR A 160 -1.66 -10.63 -25.89
C TYR A 160 -1.11 -10.17 -24.53
N GLU A 161 0.04 -9.49 -24.52
CA GLU A 161 0.67 -8.99 -23.28
C GLU A 161 -0.19 -7.95 -22.56
N ILE A 162 -0.89 -7.08 -23.30
CA ILE A 162 -1.85 -6.12 -22.72
C ILE A 162 -3.05 -6.85 -22.10
N GLU A 163 -3.62 -7.82 -22.82
CA GLU A 163 -4.77 -8.59 -22.34
C GLU A 163 -4.42 -9.40 -21.08
N ASP A 164 -3.26 -10.05 -21.07
CA ASP A 164 -2.75 -10.83 -19.95
C ASP A 164 -2.48 -9.94 -18.74
N THR A 165 -1.74 -8.84 -18.92
CA THR A 165 -1.46 -7.87 -17.86
C THR A 165 -2.74 -7.36 -17.19
N ILE A 166 -3.76 -7.01 -17.99
CA ILE A 166 -5.03 -6.53 -17.45
C ILE A 166 -5.81 -7.66 -16.75
N SER A 167 -5.75 -8.88 -17.28
CA SER A 167 -6.34 -10.06 -16.64
C SER A 167 -5.72 -10.31 -15.26
N VAL A 168 -4.39 -10.24 -15.16
CA VAL A 168 -3.62 -10.36 -13.92
C VAL A 168 -4.04 -9.28 -12.93
N ILE A 169 -4.19 -8.02 -13.36
CA ILE A 169 -4.64 -6.91 -12.51
C ILE A 169 -6.02 -7.20 -11.91
N ASN A 170 -6.98 -7.59 -12.75
CA ASN A 170 -8.34 -7.90 -12.31
C ASN A 170 -8.36 -9.06 -11.30
N GLU A 171 -7.67 -10.16 -11.62
CA GLU A 171 -7.65 -11.34 -10.75
C GLU A 171 -6.97 -11.04 -9.41
N CYS A 172 -5.85 -10.31 -9.43
CA CYS A 172 -5.14 -9.88 -8.23
C CYS A 172 -6.00 -8.94 -7.38
N THR A 173 -6.63 -7.95 -8.00
CA THR A 173 -7.52 -7.00 -7.32
C THR A 173 -8.65 -7.73 -6.64
N GLU A 174 -9.36 -8.60 -7.37
CA GLU A 174 -10.48 -9.38 -6.86
C GLU A 174 -10.05 -10.26 -5.69
N ARG A 175 -9.02 -11.09 -5.90
CA ARG A 175 -8.59 -12.09 -4.93
C ARG A 175 -8.17 -11.45 -3.61
N VAL A 176 -7.39 -10.37 -3.66
CA VAL A 176 -6.89 -9.71 -2.45
C VAL A 176 -7.97 -8.85 -1.80
N SER A 177 -8.76 -8.10 -2.58
CA SER A 177 -9.86 -7.30 -2.05
C SER A 177 -10.90 -8.17 -1.35
N LEU A 178 -11.33 -9.27 -1.97
CA LEU A 178 -12.27 -10.22 -1.35
C LEU A 178 -11.72 -10.77 -0.03
N ARG A 179 -10.42 -11.06 0.05
CA ARG A 179 -9.79 -11.57 1.27
C ARG A 179 -9.77 -10.52 2.38
N LEU A 180 -9.44 -9.28 2.05
CA LEU A 180 -9.41 -8.16 3.00
C LEU A 180 -10.84 -7.82 3.47
N ILE A 181 -11.79 -7.72 2.56
CA ILE A 181 -13.22 -7.47 2.85
C ILE A 181 -13.83 -8.59 3.67
N LYS A 182 -13.49 -9.85 3.38
CA LYS A 182 -13.92 -10.99 4.20
C LYS A 182 -13.51 -10.80 5.65
N TYR A 183 -12.31 -10.29 5.92
CA TYR A 183 -11.88 -10.02 7.29
C TYR A 183 -12.69 -8.88 7.95
N LEU A 184 -12.97 -7.81 7.21
CA LEU A 184 -13.85 -6.71 7.67
C LEU A 184 -15.23 -7.24 8.08
N MET A 185 -15.78 -8.19 7.31
CA MET A 185 -17.14 -8.72 7.48
C MET A 185 -17.26 -9.85 8.52
N PHE A 186 -16.26 -10.72 8.61
CA PHE A 186 -16.31 -11.91 9.49
C PHE A 186 -16.10 -11.61 10.98
N HIS A 187 -15.59 -10.42 11.32
CA HIS A 187 -15.60 -9.94 12.71
C HIS A 187 -16.97 -9.39 13.17
N GLY A 188 -18.03 -9.68 12.43
CA GLY A 188 -19.43 -9.62 12.85
C GLY A 188 -20.08 -8.24 12.71
N LYS A 189 -21.43 -8.24 12.69
CA LYS A 189 -22.28 -7.02 12.68
C LYS A 189 -21.97 -6.05 13.85
N ALA A 190 -21.33 -6.53 14.92
CA ALA A 190 -20.91 -5.73 16.06
C ALA A 190 -19.79 -4.72 15.76
N ASN A 191 -19.00 -4.94 14.69
CA ASN A 191 -17.81 -4.12 14.39
C ASN A 191 -17.99 -3.14 13.23
N TRP A 192 -19.20 -3.03 12.65
CA TRP A 192 -19.46 -2.08 11.57
C TRP A 192 -19.18 -0.63 11.98
N ARG A 193 -19.42 -0.27 13.24
CA ARG A 193 -19.08 1.05 13.77
C ARG A 193 -17.58 1.34 13.67
N ALA A 194 -16.73 0.39 14.08
CA ALA A 194 -15.28 0.56 13.98
C ALA A 194 -14.81 0.58 12.52
N VAL A 195 -15.49 -0.14 11.61
CA VAL A 195 -15.25 -0.03 10.15
C VAL A 195 -15.61 1.38 9.66
N GLN A 196 -16.75 1.94 10.08
CA GLN A 196 -17.15 3.31 9.75
C GLN A 196 -16.15 4.34 10.30
N GLU A 197 -15.74 4.21 11.56
CA GLU A 197 -14.70 5.06 12.14
C GLU A 197 -13.38 4.96 11.35
N GLY A 198 -12.98 3.75 10.94
CA GLY A 198 -11.83 3.54 10.05
C GLY A 198 -11.97 4.24 8.70
N VAL A 199 -13.16 4.19 8.09
CA VAL A 199 -13.47 4.91 6.84
C VAL A 199 -13.48 6.43 7.05
N GLU A 200 -14.01 6.91 8.17
CA GLU A 200 -14.04 8.33 8.54
C GLU A 200 -12.64 8.90 8.80
N LEU A 201 -11.75 8.10 9.42
CA LEU A 201 -10.33 8.41 9.55
C LEU A 201 -9.68 8.56 8.16
N LEU A 202 -9.98 7.67 7.22
CA LEU A 202 -9.49 7.79 5.85
C LEU A 202 -10.06 9.00 5.11
N ARG A 203 -11.33 9.32 5.35
CA ARG A 203 -12.00 10.53 4.82
C ARG A 203 -11.43 11.83 5.39
N GLY A 204 -10.72 11.76 6.52
CA GLY A 204 -10.27 12.95 7.25
C GLY A 204 -11.41 13.70 7.93
N THR A 205 -12.58 13.07 8.09
CA THR A 205 -13.69 13.61 8.90
C THR A 205 -13.44 13.40 10.39
N GLN A 206 -12.63 12.41 10.74
CA GLN A 206 -11.99 12.24 12.04
C GLN A 206 -10.48 12.52 11.93
N LYS A 207 -9.86 13.01 13.00
CA LYS A 207 -8.41 13.22 13.00
C LYS A 207 -7.74 11.89 13.31
N ALA A 208 -6.62 11.59 12.64
CA ALA A 208 -5.81 10.41 12.98
C ALA A 208 -5.38 10.43 14.47
N GLY A 209 -5.23 11.62 15.07
CA GLY A 209 -4.98 11.79 16.50
C GLY A 209 -6.08 11.29 17.44
N ASP A 210 -7.29 11.02 16.94
CA ASP A 210 -8.42 10.48 17.71
C ASP A 210 -8.33 8.93 17.85
N ILE A 211 -7.44 8.29 17.09
CA ILE A 211 -7.16 6.84 17.21
C ILE A 211 -6.74 6.53 18.64
N GLY A 212 -7.40 5.55 19.26
CA GLY A 212 -7.03 5.08 20.60
C GLY A 212 -7.21 6.13 21.69
N TRP A 213 -8.01 7.18 21.48
CA TRP A 213 -8.21 8.22 22.50
C TRP A 213 -8.70 7.62 23.83
N GLY A 214 -8.00 7.97 24.92
CA GLY A 214 -8.26 7.42 26.26
C GLY A 214 -7.74 5.99 26.47
N PHE A 215 -6.92 5.45 25.56
CA PHE A 215 -6.25 4.16 25.74
C PHE A 215 -5.21 4.23 26.86
N GLU A 216 -4.47 5.33 26.95
CA GLU A 216 -3.49 5.57 28.00
C GLU A 216 -4.13 5.58 29.40
N ASP A 217 -5.42 5.96 29.50
CA ASP A 217 -6.18 5.93 30.76
C ASP A 217 -6.67 4.51 31.14
N LYS A 218 -6.54 3.53 30.23
CA LYS A 218 -6.90 2.12 30.47
C LYS A 218 -5.74 1.27 30.94
N VAL A 219 -4.51 1.75 30.77
CA VAL A 219 -3.30 1.08 31.27
C VAL A 219 -2.88 1.66 32.61
N ARG A 220 -1.97 0.98 33.31
CA ARG A 220 -1.39 1.51 34.55
C ARG A 220 -0.65 2.83 34.28
N PRO A 221 -0.73 3.85 35.18
CA PRO A 221 -0.14 5.17 34.94
C PRO A 221 1.36 5.13 34.61
N GLU A 222 2.09 4.21 35.23
CA GLU A 222 3.52 3.99 35.00
C GLU A 222 3.87 3.50 33.58
N PHE A 223 2.89 3.04 32.79
CA PHE A 223 3.06 2.61 31.39
C PHE A 223 2.34 3.52 30.39
N GLY A 224 1.85 4.67 30.84
CA GLY A 224 1.12 5.61 29.99
C GLY A 224 1.96 6.13 28.82
N LEU A 225 3.27 6.34 29.01
CA LEU A 225 4.18 6.76 27.95
C LEU A 225 4.33 5.67 26.88
N LEU A 226 4.52 4.42 27.28
CA LEU A 226 4.58 3.28 26.36
C LEU A 226 3.28 3.10 25.56
N ALA A 227 2.13 3.23 26.23
CA ALA A 227 0.82 3.20 25.56
C ALA A 227 0.64 4.37 24.58
N GLY A 228 1.10 5.58 24.95
CA GLY A 228 1.13 6.75 24.08
C GLY A 228 2.06 6.59 22.88
N ALA A 229 3.19 5.91 23.04
CA ALA A 229 4.11 5.58 21.95
C ALA A 229 3.48 4.56 20.97
N LEU A 230 2.78 3.54 21.48
CA LEU A 230 2.00 2.62 20.64
C LEU A 230 0.91 3.38 19.86
N ARG A 231 0.15 4.24 20.53
CA ARG A 231 -0.89 5.05 19.88
C ARG A 231 -0.30 5.90 18.77
N THR A 232 0.76 6.65 19.05
CA THR A 232 1.48 7.48 18.06
C THR A 232 1.93 6.64 16.87
N LEU A 233 2.42 5.43 17.08
CA LEU A 233 2.84 4.54 15.99
C LEU A 233 1.66 4.11 15.11
N LEU A 234 0.49 3.84 15.70
CA LEU A 234 -0.73 3.54 14.96
C LEU A 234 -1.24 4.74 14.17
N VAL A 235 -1.14 5.96 14.73
CA VAL A 235 -1.41 7.20 14.01
C VAL A 235 -0.49 7.31 12.80
N ASN A 236 0.82 7.14 12.99
CA ASN A 236 1.82 7.20 11.92
C ASN A 236 1.58 6.17 10.82
N ILE A 237 1.10 4.97 11.16
CA ILE A 237 0.73 3.94 10.19
C ILE A 237 -0.49 4.37 9.36
N VAL A 238 -1.55 4.89 10.01
CA VAL A 238 -2.74 5.37 9.30
C VAL A 238 -2.41 6.59 8.42
N GLU A 239 -1.55 7.49 8.89
CA GLU A 239 -1.06 8.63 8.12
C GLU A 239 -0.27 8.19 6.88
N LYS A 240 0.57 7.16 6.96
CA LYS A 240 1.24 6.59 5.77
C LYS A 240 0.23 6.08 4.75
N VAL A 241 -0.80 5.37 5.20
CA VAL A 241 -1.87 4.88 4.31
C VAL A 241 -2.62 6.06 3.67
N LEU A 242 -2.94 7.10 4.45
CA LEU A 242 -3.53 8.34 3.94
C LEU A 242 -2.64 9.06 2.93
N VAL A 243 -1.32 9.00 3.12
CA VAL A 243 -0.34 9.53 2.17
C VAL A 243 -0.30 8.71 0.89
N ILE A 244 -0.35 7.37 0.95
CA ILE A 244 -0.43 6.52 -0.26
C ILE A 244 -1.71 6.78 -1.05
N VAL A 245 -2.83 6.89 -0.34
CA VAL A 245 -4.18 7.12 -0.90
C VAL A 245 -4.41 8.61 -1.27
N GLU A 246 -3.34 9.42 -1.25
CA GLU A 246 -3.31 10.89 -1.24
C GLU A 246 -4.56 11.59 -1.79
N LYS A 247 -5.33 12.24 -0.89
CA LYS A 247 -6.44 13.22 -1.12
C LYS A 247 -7.39 12.94 -2.28
N ASN A 248 -7.43 11.72 -2.77
CA ASN A 248 -8.30 11.40 -3.85
C ASN A 248 -9.61 11.02 -3.20
N ASP A 249 -10.45 12.03 -3.05
CA ASP A 249 -11.74 11.95 -2.43
C ASP A 249 -12.56 10.81 -3.06
N LEU A 250 -12.36 10.50 -4.35
CA LEU A 250 -12.94 9.32 -4.99
C LEU A 250 -12.52 8.01 -4.33
N ILE A 251 -11.27 7.82 -3.88
CA ILE A 251 -10.87 6.61 -3.14
C ILE A 251 -11.69 6.44 -1.87
N ARG A 252 -11.90 7.57 -1.18
CA ARG A 252 -12.62 7.63 0.09
C ARG A 252 -14.13 7.47 -0.10
N TYR A 253 -14.68 7.89 -1.23
CA TYR A 253 -16.09 7.72 -1.58
C TYR A 253 -16.36 6.33 -2.15
N VAL A 254 -15.60 5.90 -3.16
CA VAL A 254 -15.74 4.58 -3.82
C VAL A 254 -15.65 3.45 -2.80
N ILE A 255 -14.65 3.45 -1.90
CA ILE A 255 -14.54 2.36 -0.93
C ILE A 255 -15.62 2.45 0.14
N ALA A 256 -16.02 3.66 0.56
CA ALA A 256 -17.12 3.82 1.51
C ALA A 256 -18.45 3.30 0.92
N ASP A 257 -18.70 3.59 -0.35
CA ASP A 257 -19.88 3.14 -1.08
C ASP A 257 -19.83 1.61 -1.26
N TRP A 258 -18.71 1.04 -1.70
CA TRP A 258 -18.53 -0.42 -1.79
C TRP A 258 -18.78 -1.10 -0.44
N LEU A 259 -18.22 -0.57 0.65
CA LEU A 259 -18.43 -1.13 1.98
C LEU A 259 -19.90 -1.04 2.41
N SER A 260 -20.62 0.03 2.04
CA SER A 260 -22.05 0.16 2.30
C SER A 260 -22.86 -0.88 1.51
N ASP A 261 -22.57 -1.05 0.22
CA ASP A 261 -23.25 -2.02 -0.64
C ASP A 261 -23.00 -3.47 -0.17
N ILE A 262 -21.76 -3.76 0.26
CA ILE A 262 -21.37 -5.06 0.83
C ILE A 262 -22.09 -5.33 2.15
N LYS A 263 -22.30 -4.30 2.98
CA LYS A 263 -23.01 -4.43 4.27
C LYS A 263 -24.50 -4.75 4.05
N ASP A 264 -25.11 -4.12 3.05
CA ASP A 264 -26.52 -4.30 2.74
C ASP A 264 -26.81 -5.61 1.96
N ALA A 265 -25.76 -6.22 1.38
CA ALA A 265 -25.84 -7.55 0.79
C ALA A 265 -26.05 -8.66 1.84
N HIS A 266 -26.80 -9.71 1.47
CA HIS A 266 -26.81 -10.94 2.26
C HIS A 266 -25.39 -11.53 2.31
N THR A 267 -25.03 -12.20 3.42
CA THR A 267 -23.65 -12.61 3.72
C THR A 267 -23.04 -13.55 2.67
N GLU A 268 -23.89 -14.24 1.90
CA GLU A 268 -23.50 -15.14 0.80
C GLU A 268 -23.24 -14.39 -0.52
N ASP A 269 -23.77 -13.16 -0.69
CA ASP A 269 -23.71 -12.38 -1.93
C ASP A 269 -22.64 -11.27 -1.93
N ALA A 270 -22.03 -10.97 -0.79
CA ALA A 270 -21.00 -9.93 -0.64
C ALA A 270 -19.83 -10.08 -1.63
N ALA A 271 -19.43 -11.32 -1.94
CA ALA A 271 -18.37 -11.57 -2.92
C ALA A 271 -18.79 -11.20 -4.34
N GLN A 272 -20.06 -11.41 -4.69
CA GLN A 272 -20.59 -11.05 -6.00
C GLN A 272 -20.71 -9.53 -6.15
N VAL A 273 -21.08 -8.82 -5.08
CA VAL A 273 -21.10 -7.34 -5.06
C VAL A 273 -19.70 -6.77 -5.32
N VAL A 274 -18.67 -7.28 -4.62
CA VAL A 274 -17.27 -6.86 -4.85
C VAL A 274 -16.83 -7.13 -6.30
N ARG A 275 -17.13 -8.30 -6.85
CA ARG A 275 -16.84 -8.60 -8.26
C ARG A 275 -17.51 -7.64 -9.21
N ASN A 276 -18.80 -7.34 -8.98
CA ASN A 276 -19.54 -6.42 -9.82
C ASN A 276 -18.90 -5.03 -9.79
N HIS A 277 -18.51 -4.55 -8.61
CA HIS A 277 -17.81 -3.28 -8.47
C HIS A 277 -16.46 -3.26 -9.18
N ILE A 278 -15.66 -4.32 -9.04
CA ILE A 278 -14.38 -4.46 -9.74
C ILE A 278 -14.61 -4.45 -11.26
N ASN A 279 -15.58 -5.21 -11.76
CA ASN A 279 -15.90 -5.26 -13.19
C ASN A 279 -16.42 -3.92 -13.73
N GLN A 280 -17.25 -3.21 -12.96
CA GLN A 280 -17.73 -1.86 -13.29
C GLN A 280 -16.60 -0.85 -13.31
N LEU A 281 -15.66 -0.99 -12.37
CA LEU A 281 -14.49 -0.17 -12.26
C LEU A 281 -13.61 -0.45 -13.48
N TYR A 282 -12.96 -1.60 -13.60
CA TYR A 282 -11.92 -1.82 -14.62
C TYR A 282 -12.37 -1.80 -16.09
N GLN A 283 -13.66 -1.63 -16.41
CA GLN A 283 -14.28 -1.51 -17.76
C GLN A 283 -13.48 -2.19 -18.89
N THR A 284 -13.01 -3.40 -18.59
CA THR A 284 -11.90 -4.02 -19.28
C THR A 284 -12.20 -4.24 -20.76
N GLU A 285 -13.47 -4.54 -21.02
CA GLU A 285 -14.01 -4.77 -22.34
C GLU A 285 -13.98 -3.50 -23.20
N THR A 286 -14.27 -2.32 -22.66
CA THR A 286 -14.23 -1.05 -23.40
C THR A 286 -12.81 -0.74 -23.87
N PHE A 287 -11.83 -0.84 -22.97
CA PHE A 287 -10.42 -0.65 -23.31
C PHE A 287 -9.96 -1.66 -24.37
N ARG A 288 -10.22 -2.95 -24.14
CA ARG A 288 -9.82 -4.06 -25.03
C ARG A 288 -10.43 -3.97 -26.42
N THR A 289 -11.74 -3.69 -26.50
CA THR A 289 -12.49 -3.82 -27.76
C THR A 289 -12.63 -2.52 -28.55
N LYS A 290 -12.45 -1.36 -27.90
CA LYS A 290 -12.69 -0.06 -28.55
C LYS A 290 -11.46 0.84 -28.58
N GLU A 291 -10.68 0.92 -27.51
CA GLU A 291 -9.57 1.89 -27.41
C GLU A 291 -8.25 1.32 -27.93
N LEU A 292 -7.88 0.13 -27.48
CA LEU A 292 -6.62 -0.50 -27.85
C LEU A 292 -6.43 -0.67 -29.37
N PRO A 293 -7.42 -1.17 -30.15
CA PRO A 293 -7.28 -1.28 -31.60
C PRO A 293 -7.04 0.05 -32.31
N ILE A 294 -7.55 1.15 -31.73
CA ILE A 294 -7.39 2.50 -32.29
C ILE A 294 -5.95 2.98 -32.09
N TRP A 295 -5.37 2.77 -30.90
CA TRP A 295 -4.00 3.19 -30.60
C TRP A 295 -2.95 2.37 -31.35
N LEU A 296 -3.22 1.08 -31.60
CA LEU A 296 -2.31 0.20 -32.33
C LEU A 296 -2.35 0.40 -33.86
N ARG A 297 -3.38 1.09 -34.38
CA ARG A 297 -3.56 1.29 -35.83
C ARG A 297 -2.38 1.98 -36.52
N ASP A 298 -1.70 2.87 -35.80
CA ASP A 298 -0.61 3.69 -36.33
C ASP A 298 0.79 3.06 -36.08
N ALA A 299 0.84 1.84 -35.52
CA ALA A 299 2.10 1.12 -35.30
C ALA A 299 2.75 0.71 -36.64
N THR A 300 4.01 1.10 -36.84
CA THR A 300 4.72 0.89 -38.12
C THR A 300 6.08 0.22 -37.96
N ASN A 301 6.61 0.09 -36.74
CA ASN A 301 7.95 -0.42 -36.46
C ASN A 301 7.89 -1.61 -35.50
N VAL A 302 8.43 -2.76 -35.93
CA VAL A 302 8.48 -4.01 -35.16
C VAL A 302 9.24 -3.84 -33.85
N GLU A 303 10.37 -3.15 -33.85
CA GLU A 303 11.22 -2.97 -32.66
C GLU A 303 10.50 -2.15 -31.59
N GLN A 304 9.84 -1.06 -31.99
CA GLN A 304 9.06 -0.22 -31.07
C GLN A 304 7.88 -0.98 -30.46
N VAL A 305 7.18 -1.79 -31.26
CA VAL A 305 6.08 -2.63 -30.77
C VAL A 305 6.57 -3.66 -29.76
N GLN A 306 7.72 -4.28 -30.00
CA GLN A 306 8.35 -5.21 -29.05
C GLN A 306 8.81 -4.52 -27.76
N GLU A 307 9.36 -3.31 -27.85
CA GLU A 307 9.71 -2.50 -26.68
C GLU A 307 8.46 -2.13 -25.85
N CYS A 308 7.33 -1.86 -26.51
CA CYS A 308 6.05 -1.67 -25.84
C CYS A 308 5.61 -2.94 -25.10
N ALA A 309 5.70 -4.11 -25.72
CA ALA A 309 5.33 -5.37 -25.08
C ALA A 309 6.20 -5.64 -23.84
N ASP A 310 7.53 -5.49 -23.97
CA ASP A 310 8.49 -5.62 -22.86
C ASP A 310 8.18 -4.66 -21.70
N HIS A 311 7.71 -3.44 -21.99
CA HIS A 311 7.37 -2.47 -20.97
C HIS A 311 6.06 -2.81 -20.26
N ILE A 312 5.05 -3.27 -21.01
CA ILE A 312 3.74 -3.62 -20.47
C ILE A 312 3.83 -4.83 -19.55
N MET A 313 4.57 -5.86 -19.95
CA MET A 313 4.88 -7.01 -19.09
C MET A 313 5.48 -6.57 -17.73
N LYS A 314 6.41 -5.59 -17.74
CA LYS A 314 6.99 -5.04 -16.50
C LYS A 314 5.97 -4.30 -15.64
N LEU A 315 4.98 -3.63 -16.24
CA LEU A 315 3.90 -3.01 -15.48
C LEU A 315 3.06 -4.08 -14.76
N GLY A 316 2.79 -5.21 -15.43
CA GLY A 316 2.17 -6.40 -14.82
C GLY A 316 2.97 -6.94 -13.63
N ASP A 317 4.26 -7.20 -13.82
CA ASP A 317 5.17 -7.68 -12.77
C ASP A 317 5.20 -6.75 -11.54
N ASN A 318 5.18 -5.43 -11.78
CA ASN A 318 5.17 -4.43 -10.72
C ASN A 318 3.85 -4.47 -9.94
N TYR A 319 2.71 -4.68 -10.62
CA TYR A 319 1.42 -4.84 -9.97
C TYR A 319 1.33 -6.09 -9.13
N GLU A 320 1.82 -7.22 -9.62
CA GLU A 320 1.86 -8.46 -8.85
C GLU A 320 2.69 -8.29 -7.58
N ARG A 321 3.85 -7.62 -7.68
CA ARG A 321 4.70 -7.32 -6.52
C ARG A 321 3.97 -6.45 -5.50
N LEU A 322 3.30 -5.38 -5.94
CA LEU A 322 2.46 -4.54 -5.09
C LEU A 322 1.36 -5.36 -4.41
N THR A 323 0.68 -6.21 -5.18
CA THR A 323 -0.39 -7.10 -4.69
C THR A 323 0.12 -8.06 -3.62
N LEU A 324 1.30 -8.66 -3.82
CA LEU A 324 1.93 -9.54 -2.84
C LEU A 324 2.25 -8.79 -1.53
N GLN A 325 2.72 -7.55 -1.64
CA GLN A 325 3.01 -6.70 -0.48
C GLN A 325 1.75 -6.36 0.31
N ILE A 326 0.69 -5.92 -0.38
CA ILE A 326 -0.61 -5.62 0.23
C ILE A 326 -1.20 -6.86 0.89
N LYS A 327 -1.13 -8.01 0.23
CA LYS A 327 -1.56 -9.30 0.80
C LYS A 327 -0.79 -9.66 2.07
N ARG A 328 0.53 -9.44 2.09
CA ARG A 328 1.37 -9.66 3.29
C ARG A 328 0.93 -8.76 4.44
N LEU A 329 0.75 -7.47 4.19
CA LEU A 329 0.26 -6.52 5.19
C LEU A 329 -1.13 -6.89 5.71
N GLY A 330 -2.04 -7.32 4.83
CA GLY A 330 -3.35 -7.82 5.24
C GLY A 330 -3.27 -9.00 6.22
N ILE A 331 -2.38 -9.97 5.96
CA ILE A 331 -2.13 -11.10 6.87
C ILE A 331 -1.56 -10.61 8.21
N LEU A 332 -0.61 -9.68 8.16
CA LEU A 332 0.02 -9.09 9.33
C LEU A 332 -1.00 -8.40 10.25
N ILE A 333 -1.84 -7.53 9.68
CA ILE A 333 -2.91 -6.84 10.41
C ILE A 333 -3.87 -7.84 11.05
N ASN A 334 -4.24 -8.90 10.31
CA ASN A 334 -5.16 -9.92 10.80
C ASN A 334 -4.58 -10.77 11.94
N ALA A 335 -3.25 -10.93 11.98
CA ALA A 335 -2.55 -11.69 13.01
C ALA A 335 -2.33 -10.89 14.30
N ASN A 336 -2.29 -9.56 14.21
CA ASN A 336 -1.98 -8.68 15.34
C ASN A 336 -3.15 -8.59 16.32
N SER A 337 -2.92 -9.02 17.57
CA SER A 337 -3.95 -9.09 18.61
C SER A 337 -4.41 -7.72 19.11
N PHE A 338 -3.58 -6.68 18.99
CA PHE A 338 -3.94 -5.34 19.46
C PHE A 338 -5.13 -4.73 18.70
N PHE A 339 -5.37 -5.14 17.45
CA PHE A 339 -6.57 -4.75 16.70
C PHE A 339 -7.85 -5.42 17.20
N ARG A 340 -7.77 -6.35 18.15
CA ARG A 340 -8.94 -6.86 18.88
C ARG A 340 -9.36 -5.93 20.02
N HIS A 341 -8.50 -4.98 20.41
CA HIS A 341 -8.83 -3.99 21.43
C HIS A 341 -9.82 -2.95 20.85
N PRO A 342 -10.97 -2.68 21.49
CA PRO A 342 -12.02 -1.82 20.92
C PRO A 342 -11.54 -0.42 20.53
N LEU A 343 -10.62 0.18 21.30
CA LEU A 343 -10.09 1.52 21.02
C LEU A 343 -9.09 1.55 19.86
N LEU A 344 -8.51 0.40 19.47
CA LEU A 344 -7.46 0.32 18.44
C LEU A 344 -7.97 -0.31 17.14
N GLN A 345 -9.14 -0.93 17.17
CA GLN A 345 -9.71 -1.67 16.04
C GLN A 345 -9.96 -0.77 14.81
N SER A 346 -10.37 0.48 15.03
CA SER A 346 -10.60 1.47 13.95
C SER A 346 -9.33 1.75 13.15
N ALA A 347 -8.15 1.75 13.79
CA ALA A 347 -6.88 1.89 13.07
C ALA A 347 -6.60 0.68 12.16
N GLY A 348 -6.87 -0.54 12.64
CA GLY A 348 -6.70 -1.75 11.82
C GLY A 348 -7.59 -1.74 10.59
N PHE A 349 -8.83 -1.28 10.75
CA PHE A 349 -9.77 -1.11 9.64
C PHE A 349 -9.36 0.02 8.70
N ALA A 350 -8.92 1.17 9.21
CA ALA A 350 -8.40 2.26 8.37
C ALA A 350 -7.23 1.78 7.49
N VAL A 351 -6.31 0.99 8.05
CA VAL A 351 -5.20 0.44 7.27
C VAL A 351 -5.71 -0.54 6.21
N GLN A 352 -6.59 -1.48 6.56
CA GLN A 352 -7.12 -2.46 5.58
C GLN A 352 -7.90 -1.81 4.45
N VAL A 353 -8.77 -0.86 4.78
CA VAL A 353 -9.57 -0.11 3.80
C VAL A 353 -8.63 0.68 2.88
N GLY A 354 -7.62 1.34 3.42
CA GLY A 354 -6.66 2.07 2.59
C GLY A 354 -5.74 1.17 1.77
N LEU A 355 -5.43 -0.05 2.23
CA LEU A 355 -4.74 -1.08 1.43
C LEU A 355 -5.59 -1.56 0.25
N ILE A 356 -6.90 -1.78 0.47
CA ILE A 356 -7.85 -2.06 -0.63
C ILE A 356 -7.85 -0.88 -1.62
N GLY A 357 -7.92 0.35 -1.12
CA GLY A 357 -7.83 1.55 -1.96
C GLY A 357 -6.55 1.60 -2.79
N THR A 358 -5.40 1.37 -2.16
CA THR A 358 -4.12 1.37 -2.86
C THR A 358 -4.11 0.35 -4.01
N LEU A 359 -4.65 -0.85 -3.78
CA LEU A 359 -4.74 -1.90 -4.78
C LEU A 359 -5.67 -1.51 -5.94
N VAL A 360 -6.87 -1.00 -5.60
CA VAL A 360 -7.89 -0.60 -6.56
C VAL A 360 -7.37 0.51 -7.47
N PHE A 361 -6.79 1.55 -6.89
CA PHE A 361 -6.33 2.74 -7.62
C PHE A 361 -5.02 2.55 -8.37
N ALA A 362 -4.23 1.53 -8.01
CA ALA A 362 -3.08 1.15 -8.82
C ALA A 362 -3.48 0.59 -10.19
N GLY A 363 -4.67 0.04 -10.35
CA GLY A 363 -5.09 -0.55 -11.64
C GLY A 363 -6.04 0.31 -12.47
N TYR A 364 -6.59 1.42 -11.95
CA TYR A 364 -7.84 1.98 -12.47
C TYR A 364 -7.76 3.38 -13.11
N ASP A 365 -8.38 3.51 -14.29
CA ASP A 365 -8.18 4.61 -15.25
C ASP A 365 -9.00 5.89 -15.08
N HIS A 366 -10.09 5.86 -14.31
CA HIS A 366 -11.09 6.93 -14.35
C HIS A 366 -10.76 8.16 -13.47
N LEU A 367 -9.50 8.34 -13.07
CA LEU A 367 -9.07 9.50 -12.28
C LEU A 367 -8.63 10.66 -13.18
N ASP A 368 -9.52 11.13 -14.04
CA ASP A 368 -9.27 12.21 -15.01
C ASP A 368 -9.06 13.61 -14.39
N GLU A 369 -9.00 13.76 -13.06
CA GLU A 369 -8.79 15.07 -12.41
C GLU A 369 -7.53 15.15 -11.52
N GLY A 370 -6.72 14.10 -11.46
CA GLY A 370 -5.48 14.11 -10.66
C GLY A 370 -4.38 13.29 -11.33
N SER A 371 -3.58 13.93 -12.17
CA SER A 371 -2.58 13.36 -13.08
C SER A 371 -1.38 12.59 -12.46
N ARG A 372 -1.50 12.00 -11.27
CA ARG A 372 -0.34 11.46 -10.52
C ARG A 372 -0.58 10.17 -9.71
N ALA A 373 -1.67 9.43 -9.93
CA ALA A 373 -1.86 8.13 -9.28
C ALA A 373 -0.99 7.02 -9.92
N LEU A 374 -0.84 5.87 -9.24
CA LEU A 374 -0.07 4.69 -9.66
C LEU A 374 -0.88 3.84 -10.68
N ASN A 375 -1.59 4.48 -11.59
CA ASN A 375 -2.56 3.85 -12.48
C ASN A 375 -1.87 3.14 -13.66
N ILE A 376 -1.98 1.81 -13.70
CA ILE A 376 -1.29 0.98 -14.70
C ILE A 376 -1.91 1.05 -16.08
N THR A 377 -3.24 1.11 -16.21
CA THR A 377 -3.88 1.20 -17.53
C THR A 377 -3.58 2.54 -18.19
N GLN A 378 -3.53 3.63 -17.40
CA GLN A 378 -2.98 4.91 -17.86
C GLN A 378 -1.51 4.79 -18.21
N GLY A 379 -0.71 4.06 -17.42
CA GLY A 379 0.70 3.81 -17.75
C GLY A 379 0.88 3.12 -19.10
N ILE A 380 0.07 2.11 -19.42
CA ILE A 380 0.02 1.46 -20.73
C ILE A 380 -0.29 2.50 -21.81
N ARG A 381 -1.37 3.28 -21.63
CA ARG A 381 -1.79 4.32 -22.57
C ARG A 381 -0.70 5.38 -22.81
N GLU A 382 -0.14 5.96 -21.75
CA GLU A 382 0.92 6.97 -21.81
C GLU A 382 2.15 6.43 -22.54
N TYR A 383 2.52 5.17 -22.27
CA TYR A 383 3.65 4.54 -22.93
C TYR A 383 3.39 4.33 -24.42
N LEU A 384 2.21 3.81 -24.79
CA LEU A 384 1.81 3.63 -26.18
C LEU A 384 1.76 4.96 -26.93
N ILE A 385 1.17 6.01 -26.35
CA ILE A 385 1.11 7.35 -26.98
C ILE A 385 2.51 7.98 -27.11
N GLY A 386 3.40 7.76 -26.15
CA GLY A 386 4.75 8.31 -26.16
C GLY A 386 5.71 7.62 -27.13
N HIS A 387 5.49 6.33 -27.42
CA HIS A 387 6.44 5.50 -28.18
C HIS A 387 5.91 4.98 -29.52
N LEU A 388 4.59 4.94 -29.71
CA LEU A 388 3.97 4.74 -31.01
C LEU A 388 3.59 6.10 -31.60
N PRO A 389 3.84 6.36 -32.89
CA PRO A 389 3.44 7.60 -33.54
C PRO A 389 1.90 7.65 -33.68
N VAL A 390 1.19 8.03 -32.63
CA VAL A 390 -0.27 8.15 -32.65
C VAL A 390 -0.67 9.48 -33.28
N SER A 391 -1.49 9.44 -34.33
CA SER A 391 -1.94 10.67 -34.99
C SER A 391 -2.87 11.50 -34.07
N SER A 392 -2.89 12.83 -34.25
CA SER A 392 -3.81 13.70 -33.51
C SER A 392 -5.29 13.36 -33.73
N ALA A 393 -5.64 12.84 -34.91
CA ALA A 393 -6.98 12.35 -35.22
C ALA A 393 -7.32 11.06 -34.45
N THR A 394 -6.34 10.16 -34.32
CA THR A 394 -6.45 8.92 -33.53
C THR A 394 -6.68 9.23 -32.05
N LEU A 395 -5.95 10.21 -31.50
CA LEU A 395 -6.14 10.69 -30.13
C LEU A 395 -7.53 11.31 -29.91
N GLN A 396 -7.99 12.18 -30.81
CA GLN A 396 -9.33 12.80 -30.73
C GLN A 396 -10.46 11.76 -30.79
N LEU A 397 -10.30 10.71 -31.59
CA LEU A 397 -11.27 9.62 -31.69
C LEU A 397 -11.35 8.81 -30.39
N ALA A 398 -10.20 8.48 -29.80
CA ALA A 398 -10.14 7.75 -28.52
C ALA A 398 -10.80 8.56 -27.39
N GLU A 399 -10.49 9.85 -27.28
CA GLU A 399 -11.12 10.77 -26.31
C GLU A 399 -12.64 10.86 -26.50
N HIS A 400 -13.12 10.89 -27.75
CA HIS A 400 -14.56 10.91 -28.04
C HIS A 400 -15.27 9.61 -27.61
N ILE A 401 -14.63 8.46 -27.80
CA ILE A 401 -15.16 7.16 -27.36
C ILE A 401 -15.23 7.11 -25.83
N LYS A 402 -14.17 7.54 -25.15
CA LYS A 402 -14.11 7.63 -23.68
C LYS A 402 -15.26 8.49 -23.13
N MET A 403 -15.44 9.70 -23.68
CA MET A 403 -16.51 10.62 -23.26
C MET A 403 -17.93 10.08 -23.49
N ASN A 404 -18.13 9.21 -24.46
CA ASN A 404 -19.44 8.60 -24.74
C ASN A 404 -19.69 7.33 -23.93
N ALA A 405 -18.64 6.59 -23.55
CA ALA A 405 -18.75 5.45 -22.64
C ALA A 405 -19.18 5.88 -21.22
N ILE A 406 -18.88 7.14 -20.83
CA ILE A 406 -19.23 7.75 -19.54
C ILE A 406 -20.73 8.11 -19.43
N ARG A 407 -21.46 8.18 -20.56
CA ARG A 407 -22.89 8.61 -20.59
C ARG A 407 -23.91 7.47 -20.60
N VAL A 408 -23.45 6.22 -20.54
CA VAL A 408 -24.27 5.00 -20.51
C VAL A 408 -24.13 4.38 -19.13
#